data_AF-A0A3A8WUN3-F1
#
_entry.id   AF-A0A3A8WUN3-F1
#
_cell.length_a   1.000
_cell.length_b   1.000
_cell.length_c   1.000
_cell.angle_alpha   90.00
_cell.angle_beta   90.00
_cell.angle_gamma   90.00
#
_symmetry.space_group_name_H-M   'P 1'
#
loop_
_entity.id
_entity.type
_entity.pdbx_description
1 polymer ?
#
loop_
_entity_poly.entity_id
_entity_poly.type
_entity_poly.pdbx_seq_one_letter_code
_entity_poly.pdbx_strand_id
1 'polypeptide(L)' 'MGKNNKVCPNCGRKMKQQFIGLQHCKCGISWKKGSGFFERDSDMVFALEKNAKGKQKPIIRHK' A
#
# COMPACT_ATOMS: atom_id res chain seq x y z
N MET A 1 -12.89 -11.46 6.44
CA MET A 1 -12.15 -11.54 5.16
C MET A 1 -12.44 -10.31 4.32
N GLY A 2 -11.44 -9.44 4.08
CA GLY A 2 -11.63 -8.19 3.33
C GLY A 2 -11.98 -8.45 1.86
N LYS A 3 -13.09 -7.91 1.38
CA LYS A 3 -13.71 -8.19 0.07
C LYS A 3 -13.05 -7.48 -1.13
N ASN A 4 -11.82 -6.96 -1.03
CA ASN A 4 -11.22 -6.18 -2.14
C ASN A 4 -9.69 -6.25 -2.22
N ASN A 5 -9.11 -7.44 -2.05
CA ASN A 5 -7.69 -7.61 -2.33
C ASN A 5 -7.46 -7.46 -3.84
N LYS A 6 -6.62 -6.49 -4.22
CA LYS A 6 -6.22 -6.29 -5.61
C LYS A 6 -5.35 -7.44 -6.08
N VAL A 7 -5.41 -7.73 -7.36
CA VAL A 7 -4.51 -8.68 -8.00
C VAL A 7 -3.31 -7.92 -8.52
N CYS A 8 -2.11 -8.44 -8.26
CA CYS A 8 -0.88 -7.82 -8.73
C CYS A 8 -0.78 -7.96 -10.26
N PRO A 9 -0.60 -6.87 -11.02
CA PRO A 9 -0.49 -6.94 -12.47
C PRO A 9 0.78 -7.66 -12.95
N ASN A 10 1.83 -7.71 -12.13
CA ASN A 10 3.10 -8.34 -12.50
C ASN A 10 3.08 -9.87 -12.30
N CYS A 11 2.60 -10.38 -11.15
CA CYS A 11 2.66 -11.82 -10.85
C CYS A 11 1.29 -12.52 -10.73
N GLY A 12 0.17 -11.82 -10.92
CA GLY A 12 -1.18 -12.39 -10.84
C GLY A 12 -1.62 -12.82 -9.44
N ARG A 13 -0.79 -12.65 -8.41
CA ARG A 13 -1.13 -13.04 -7.02
C ARG A 13 -1.99 -11.97 -6.35
N LYS A 14 -2.85 -12.42 -5.42
CA LYS A 14 -3.60 -11.50 -4.54
C LYS A 14 -2.63 -10.72 -3.65
N MET A 15 -2.76 -9.39 -3.69
CA MET A 15 -2.00 -8.49 -2.84
C MET A 15 -2.47 -8.61 -1.38
N LYS A 16 -1.57 -8.31 -0.44
CA LYS A 16 -1.89 -8.26 0.99
C LYS A 16 -2.08 -6.82 1.42
N GLN A 17 -3.08 -6.56 2.25
CA GLN A 17 -3.27 -5.23 2.82
C GLN A 17 -2.22 -5.00 3.92
N GLN A 18 -1.35 -4.01 3.72
CA GLN A 18 -0.38 -3.58 4.74
C GLN A 18 -1.02 -2.55 5.68
N PHE A 19 -1.70 -1.56 5.10
CA PHE A 19 -2.44 -0.53 5.81
C PHE A 19 -3.81 -0.31 5.18
N ILE A 20 -4.71 0.38 5.86
CA ILE A 20 -6.00 0.76 5.27
C ILE A 20 -5.73 1.63 4.05
N GLY A 21 -6.09 1.14 2.87
CA GLY A 21 -5.84 1.84 1.60
C GLY A 21 -4.44 1.63 1.01
N LEU A 22 -3.61 0.75 1.57
CA LEU A 22 -2.33 0.33 0.98
C LEU A 22 -2.25 -1.19 0.93
N GLN A 23 -2.06 -1.74 -0.26
CA GLN A 23 -1.84 -3.17 -0.48
C GLN A 23 -0.49 -3.39 -1.15
N HIS A 24 0.21 -4.46 -0.78
CA HIS A 24 1.53 -4.78 -1.31
C HIS A 24 1.58 -6.22 -1.83
N CYS A 25 2.42 -6.43 -2.83
CA CYS A 25 2.78 -7.75 -3.33
C CYS A 25 4.24 -8.07 -2.97
N LYS A 26 4.56 -9.36 -2.85
CA LYS A 26 5.94 -9.81 -2.61
C LYS A 26 6.88 -9.53 -3.78
N CYS A 27 6.36 -9.33 -4.99
CA CYS A 27 7.16 -9.02 -6.18
C CYS A 27 7.56 -7.54 -6.30
N GLY A 28 7.33 -6.72 -5.26
CA GLY A 28 7.69 -5.30 -5.26
C GLY A 28 6.59 -4.35 -5.72
N ILE A 29 5.52 -4.83 -6.35
CA ILE A 29 4.39 -3.97 -6.72
C ILE A 29 3.53 -3.66 -5.50
N SER A 30 3.22 -2.38 -5.32
CA SER A 30 2.29 -1.87 -4.32
C SER A 30 1.11 -1.16 -4.98
N TRP A 31 0.00 -1.05 -4.25
CA TRP A 31 -1.21 -0.36 -4.67
C TRP A 31 -1.69 0.54 -3.55
N LYS A 32 -1.90 1.82 -3.84
CA LYS A 32 -2.43 2.80 -2.89
C LYS A 32 -3.75 3.36 -3.39
N LYS A 33 -4.75 3.41 -2.50
CA LYS A 33 -6.05 4.00 -2.79
C LYS A 33 -5.87 5.47 -3.20
N GLY A 34 -6.35 5.81 -4.38
CA GLY A 34 -6.23 7.14 -4.99
C GLY A 34 -4.98 7.38 -5.83
N SER A 35 -3.90 6.60 -5.65
CA SER A 35 -2.67 6.74 -6.46
C SER A 35 -2.53 5.63 -7.52
N GLY A 36 -3.10 4.44 -7.28
CA GLY A 36 -2.98 3.31 -8.19
C GLY A 36 -1.83 2.36 -7.85
N PHE A 37 -1.38 1.59 -8.83
CA PHE A 37 -0.25 0.67 -8.70
C PHE A 37 1.09 1.41 -8.89
N PHE A 38 2.11 1.02 -8.13
CA PHE A 38 3.45 1.57 -8.22
C PHE A 38 4.49 0.53 -7.80
N GLU A 39 5.72 0.69 -8.27
CA GLU A 39 6.86 -0.13 -7.86
C GLU A 39 7.43 0.39 -6.53
N ARG A 40 7.71 -0.54 -5.61
CA ARG A 40 8.33 -0.21 -4.33
C ARG A 40 9.82 -0.02 -4.55
N ASP A 41 10.30 1.16 -4.21
CA ASP A 41 11.72 1.45 -4.10
C ASP A 41 12.28 1.03 -2.72
N SER A 42 13.60 0.80 -2.64
CA SER A 42 14.26 0.39 -1.38
C SER A 42 14.29 1.51 -0.33
N ASP A 43 14.26 2.77 -0.76
CA ASP A 43 14.28 3.95 0.12
C ASP A 43 12.89 4.37 0.58
N MET A 44 11.83 3.78 0.02
CA MET A 44 10.45 4.01 0.44
C MET A 44 10.14 3.38 1.80
N VAL A 45 9.72 4.22 2.75
CA VAL A 45 9.25 3.85 4.08
C VAL A 45 7.74 4.07 4.18
N PHE A 46 6.99 2.99 4.41
CA PHE A 46 5.54 3.07 4.61
C PHE A 46 5.20 3.27 6.07
N ALA A 47 4.46 4.33 6.39
CA ALA A 47 4.05 4.65 7.74
C ALA A 47 2.56 5.02 7.84
N LEU A 48 2.04 5.03 9.05
CA LEU A 48 0.72 5.58 9.36
C LEU A 48 0.90 6.91 10.08
N GLU A 49 0.25 7.94 9.56
CA GLU A 49 0.18 9.23 10.23
C GLU A 49 -1.24 9.46 10.77
N LYS A 50 -1.33 9.94 12.02
CA LYS A 50 -2.59 10.39 12.61
C LYS A 50 -2.77 11.86 12.30
N ASN A 51 -3.92 12.22 11.72
CA ASN A 51 -4.27 13.63 11.61
C ASN A 51 -4.78 14.18 12.96
N ALA A 52 -4.93 15.51 13.05
CA ALA A 52 -5.47 16.18 14.25
C ALA A 52 -6.87 15.69 14.67
N LYS A 53 -7.62 15.05 13.74
CA LYS A 53 -8.93 14.43 13.99
C LYS A 53 -8.84 12.95 14.42
N GLY A 54 -7.63 12.44 14.69
CA GLY A 54 -7.38 11.05 15.11
C GLY A 54 -7.49 9.98 14.01
N LYS A 55 -7.77 10.35 12.76
CA LYS A 55 -7.85 9.42 11.62
C LYS A 55 -6.46 9.06 11.11
N GLN A 56 -6.23 7.77 10.89
CA GLN A 56 -4.99 7.25 10.31
C GLN A 56 -5.01 7.36 8.79
N LYS A 57 -3.91 7.82 8.20
CA LYS A 57 -3.67 7.81 6.75
C LYS A 57 -2.35 7.09 6.44
N PRO A 58 -2.33 6.21 5.43
CA PRO A 58 -1.08 5.64 4.95
C PRO A 58 -0.27 6.73 4.22
N ILE A 59 0.98 6.89 4.64
CA ILE A 59 1.95 7.77 4.02
C ILE A 59 3.15 6.97 3.53
N ILE A 60 3.80 7.47 2.49
CA ILE A 60 5.03 6.92 1.94
C ILE A 60 6.06 8.03 2.12
N ARG A 61 7.11 7.75 2.89
CA ARG A 61 8.28 8.63 3.08
C ARG A 61 9.43 8.05 2.27
N HIS A 62 10.40 8.88 1.92
CA HIS A 62 11.72 8.42 1.45
C HIS A 62 12.73 8.71 2.56
N LYS A 63 13.74 7.85 2.70
CA LYS A 63 14.86 8.11 3.60
C LYS A 63 15.70 9.29 3.13
#